data_AF-A0AAV0ENZ2-F1
#
_entry.id   AF-A0AAV0ENZ2-F1
#
_cell.length_a   1.000
_cell.length_b   1.000
_cell.length_c   1.000
_cell.angle_alpha   90.00
_cell.angle_beta   90.00
_cell.angle_gamma   90.00
#
_symmetry.space_group_name_H-M   'P 1'
#
loop_
_entity.id
_entity.type
_entity.pdbx_description
1 polymer ?
#
loop_
_entity_poly.entity_id
_entity_poly.type
_entity_poly.pdbx_seq_one_letter_code
_entity_poly.pdbx_strand_id
1 'polypeptide(L)'
;MHELLYKLGMTTAKNALLVGGSAGGVAVTLHCDGFHDLLPHATRVKCLSDAGYFFPSKKYGHGEIFTQTFQGLMAHGSIKALPEECTSRMSPYLCFFPQNVQEHIKTPIFFLMSAFDTVQGMIQ
;
A
#
# COMPACT_ATOMS: atom_id res chain seq x y z
N MET A 1 -14.60 7.99 4.80
CA MET A 1 -14.71 6.93 5.82
C MET A 1 -15.78 7.20 6.87
N HIS A 2 -15.82 8.37 7.52
CA HIS A 2 -16.82 8.68 8.57
C HIS A 2 -18.28 8.40 8.16
N GLU A 3 -18.69 8.84 6.96
CA GLU A 3 -20.03 8.59 6.41
C GLU A 3 -20.37 7.08 6.36
N LEU A 4 -19.45 6.28 5.81
CA LEU A 4 -19.62 4.83 5.69
C LEU A 4 -19.72 4.16 7.05
N LEU A 5 -18.83 4.54 7.98
CA LEU A 5 -18.74 3.96 9.32
C LEU A 5 -20.02 4.22 10.14
N TYR A 6 -20.46 5.48 10.22
CA TYR A 6 -21.46 5.89 11.21
C TYR A 6 -22.84 6.15 10.62
N LYS A 7 -22.95 6.52 9.35
CA LYS A 7 -24.25 6.78 8.72
C LYS A 7 -24.77 5.62 7.87
N LEU A 8 -23.86 4.90 7.22
CA LEU A 8 -24.21 3.80 6.31
C LEU A 8 -23.95 2.41 6.91
N GLY A 9 -23.64 2.34 8.21
CA GLY A 9 -23.65 1.10 8.99
C GLY A 9 -22.42 0.21 8.83
N MET A 10 -21.34 0.67 8.20
CA MET A 10 -20.14 -0.15 7.97
C MET A 10 -19.47 -0.61 9.28
N THR A 11 -19.66 0.09 10.40
CA THR A 11 -19.21 -0.35 11.73
C THR A 11 -19.81 -1.68 12.20
N THR A 12 -20.92 -2.11 11.61
CA THR A 12 -21.60 -3.39 11.92
C THR A 12 -21.23 -4.51 10.94
N ALA A 13 -20.36 -4.24 9.95
CA ALA A 13 -19.96 -5.22 8.96
C ALA A 13 -19.17 -6.36 9.62
N LYS A 14 -19.56 -7.61 9.33
CA LYS A 14 -18.80 -8.80 9.79
C LYS A 14 -17.53 -9.03 8.95
N ASN A 15 -17.61 -8.72 7.66
CA ASN A 15 -16.53 -8.89 6.71
C ASN A 15 -16.25 -7.55 6.03
N ALA A 16 -14.98 -7.21 5.85
CA ALA A 16 -14.56 -6.06 5.07
C ALA A 16 -13.33 -6.40 4.24
N LEU A 17 -13.25 -5.81 3.05
CA LEU A 17 -12.13 -5.97 2.13
C LEU A 17 -11.71 -4.59 1.63
N LEU A 18 -10.46 -4.21 1.91
CA LEU A 18 -9.85 -3.02 1.30
C LEU A 18 -9.15 -3.43 0.02
N VAL A 19 -9.55 -2.86 -1.12
CA VAL A 19 -8.98 -3.16 -2.44
C VAL A 19 -8.48 -1.88 -3.07
N GLY A 20 -7.34 -1.94 -3.75
CA GLY A 20 -6.83 -0.84 -4.54
C GLY A 20 -5.96 -1.33 -5.69
N GLY A 21 -6.06 -0.63 -6.82
CA GLY A 21 -5.30 -0.89 -8.05
C GLY A 21 -4.16 0.11 -8.25
N SER A 22 -3.01 -0.31 -8.77
CA SER A 22 -1.87 0.56 -9.10
C SER A 22 -1.39 1.39 -7.88
N ALA A 23 -1.39 2.73 -7.96
CA ALA A 23 -1.11 3.59 -6.80
C ALA A 23 -2.07 3.34 -5.62
N GLY A 24 -3.31 2.94 -5.90
CA GLY A 24 -4.25 2.49 -4.88
C GLY A 24 -3.80 1.17 -4.21
N GLY A 25 -3.16 0.28 -4.94
CA GLY A 25 -2.57 -0.94 -4.38
C GLY A 25 -1.41 -0.64 -3.44
N VAL A 26 -0.58 0.37 -3.75
CA VAL A 26 0.44 0.89 -2.82
C VAL A 26 -0.21 1.46 -1.57
N ALA A 27 -1.29 2.25 -1.73
CA ALA A 27 -2.03 2.80 -0.60
C ALA A 27 -2.66 1.71 0.28
N VAL A 28 -3.17 0.62 -0.30
CA VAL A 28 -3.69 -0.53 0.45
C VAL A 28 -2.58 -1.16 1.29
N THR A 29 -1.39 -1.34 0.75
CA THR A 29 -0.24 -1.88 1.49
C THR A 29 0.06 -1.05 2.75
N LEU A 30 0.01 0.27 2.64
CA LEU A 30 0.33 1.19 3.75
C LEU A 30 -0.81 1.36 4.76
N HIS A 31 -2.06 1.22 4.31
CA HIS A 31 -3.24 1.54 5.13
C HIS A 31 -4.06 0.31 5.54
N CYS A 32 -3.60 -0.90 5.23
CA CYS A 32 -4.34 -2.13 5.52
C CYS A 32 -4.68 -2.30 7.01
N ASP A 33 -3.68 -2.12 7.88
CA ASP A 33 -3.88 -2.22 9.33
C ASP A 33 -4.74 -1.08 9.87
N GLY A 34 -4.50 0.16 9.43
CA GLY A 34 -5.34 1.29 9.82
C GLY A 34 -6.80 1.13 9.37
N PHE A 35 -7.06 0.48 8.24
CA PHE A 35 -8.42 0.15 7.81
C PHE A 35 -9.08 -0.90 8.71
N HIS A 36 -8.33 -1.92 9.13
CA HIS A 36 -8.81 -2.91 10.10
C HIS A 36 -9.15 -2.26 11.44
N ASP A 37 -8.31 -1.34 11.92
CA ASP A 37 -8.53 -0.63 13.19
C ASP A 37 -9.80 0.23 13.20
N LEU A 38 -10.27 0.68 12.03
CA LEU A 38 -11.54 1.40 11.89
C LEU A 38 -12.78 0.50 12.05
N LEU A 39 -12.61 -0.82 12.06
CA LEU A 39 -13.68 -1.82 12.05
C LEU A 39 -13.56 -2.79 13.24
N PRO A 40 -13.63 -2.30 14.50
CA PRO A 40 -13.36 -3.12 15.70
C PRO A 40 -14.33 -4.28 15.92
N HIS A 41 -15.48 -4.29 15.23
CA HIS A 41 -16.49 -5.34 15.33
C HIS A 41 -16.46 -6.33 14.16
N ALA A 42 -15.67 -6.06 13.11
CA ALA A 42 -15.56 -6.97 11.99
C ALA A 42 -14.78 -8.23 12.41
N THR A 43 -15.33 -9.40 12.11
CA THR A 43 -14.66 -10.68 12.41
C THR A 43 -13.65 -11.08 11.34
N ARG A 44 -13.71 -10.45 10.16
CA ARG A 44 -12.78 -10.74 9.05
C ARG A 44 -12.52 -9.49 8.22
N VAL A 45 -11.36 -8.89 8.44
CA VAL A 45 -10.82 -7.83 7.57
C VAL A 45 -9.67 -8.38 6.75
N LYS A 46 -9.66 -8.07 5.46
CA LYS A 46 -8.58 -8.44 4.53
C LYS A 46 -8.27 -7.28 3.59
N CYS A 47 -7.12 -7.38 2.94
CA CYS A 47 -6.70 -6.41 1.94
C CYS A 47 -6.28 -7.09 0.64
N LEU A 48 -6.46 -6.38 -0.48
CA LEU A 48 -5.99 -6.79 -1.80
C LEU A 48 -5.27 -5.59 -2.44
N SER A 49 -3.96 -5.74 -2.63
CA SER A 49 -3.16 -4.83 -3.43
C SER A 49 -3.06 -5.40 -4.84
N ASP A 50 -3.78 -4.78 -5.78
CA ASP A 50 -3.78 -5.16 -7.20
C ASP A 50 -2.87 -4.21 -7.99
N ALA A 51 -1.94 -4.76 -8.76
CA ALA A 51 -0.92 -4.02 -9.51
C ALA A 51 -0.13 -2.98 -8.68
N GLY A 52 -0.03 -3.18 -7.36
CA GLY A 52 0.62 -2.25 -6.42
C GLY A 52 2.00 -2.69 -5.92
N TYR A 53 2.50 -3.85 -6.40
CA TYR A 53 3.78 -4.42 -5.97
C TYR A 53 4.92 -3.98 -6.89
N PHE A 54 5.26 -2.70 -6.85
CA PHE A 54 6.40 -2.16 -7.59
C PHE A 54 7.73 -2.52 -6.92
N PHE A 55 8.81 -2.49 -7.69
CA PHE A 55 10.16 -2.73 -7.18
C PHE A 55 11.18 -1.77 -7.81
N PRO A 56 12.30 -1.46 -7.11
CA PRO A 56 13.39 -0.71 -7.70
C PRO A 56 13.96 -1.50 -8.88
N SER A 57 13.80 -0.97 -10.09
CA SER A 57 14.38 -1.56 -11.31
C SER A 57 15.64 -0.77 -11.70
N LYS A 58 16.71 -1.49 -12.03
CA LYS A 58 17.97 -0.92 -12.57
C LYS A 58 18.13 -1.15 -14.07
N LYS A 59 17.23 -1.92 -14.67
CA LYS A 59 17.37 -2.45 -16.03
C LYS A 59 16.34 -1.80 -16.96
N TYR A 60 16.77 -1.51 -18.19
CA TYR A 60 16.06 -0.86 -19.30
C TYR A 60 16.06 0.67 -19.31
N GLY A 61 17.23 1.32 -19.35
CA GLY A 61 17.43 2.65 -19.97
C GLY A 61 16.69 3.88 -19.42
N HIS A 62 15.69 3.68 -18.55
CA HIS A 62 14.68 4.65 -18.17
C HIS A 62 14.60 4.83 -16.66
N GLY A 63 15.75 4.88 -16.00
CA GLY A 63 15.89 5.39 -14.63
C GLY A 63 15.12 4.64 -13.54
N GLU A 64 15.46 4.97 -12.30
CA GLU A 64 14.80 4.46 -11.11
C GLU A 64 13.45 5.20 -10.89
N ILE A 65 12.49 5.12 -11.82
CA ILE A 65 11.31 6.01 -11.79
C ILE A 65 10.53 5.89 -10.48
N PHE A 66 10.31 4.67 -9.98
CA PHE A 66 9.58 4.48 -8.72
C PHE A 66 10.39 4.96 -7.53
N THR A 67 11.72 4.86 -7.57
CA THR A 67 12.57 5.49 -6.56
C THR A 67 12.37 7.00 -6.58
N GLN A 68 12.42 7.65 -7.74
CA GLN A 68 12.21 9.10 -7.86
C GLN A 68 10.79 9.51 -7.46
N THR A 69 9.77 8.76 -7.88
CA THR A 69 8.37 8.99 -7.52
C THR A 69 8.19 8.90 -6.00
N PHE A 70 8.69 7.84 -5.36
CA PHE A 70 8.56 7.67 -3.91
C PHE A 70 9.41 8.66 -3.12
N GLN A 71 10.56 9.08 -3.66
CA GLN A 71 11.31 10.20 -3.10
C GLN A 71 10.51 11.50 -3.16
N GLY A 72 9.85 11.77 -4.30
CA GLY A 72 8.96 12.92 -4.46
C GLY A 72 7.79 12.92 -3.47
N LEU A 73 7.19 11.76 -3.19
CA LEU A 73 6.13 11.64 -2.18
C LEU A 73 6.58 12.07 -0.77
N MET A 74 7.86 11.94 -0.44
CA MET A 74 8.38 12.44 0.84
C MET A 74 8.22 13.97 0.94
N ALA A 75 8.45 14.71 -0.15
CA ALA A 75 8.28 16.16 -0.19
C ALA A 75 6.80 16.58 -0.05
N HIS A 76 5.85 15.69 -0.36
CA HIS A 76 4.42 15.90 -0.20
C HIS A 76 3.88 15.45 1.17
N GLY A 77 4.74 15.07 2.12
CA GLY A 77 4.34 14.72 3.49
C GLY A 77 3.76 13.31 3.65
N SER A 78 3.86 12.46 2.61
CA SER A 78 3.38 11.08 2.65
C SER A 78 4.15 10.17 3.61
N ILE A 79 5.27 10.65 4.18
CA ILE A 79 6.04 9.93 5.21
C ILE A 79 5.19 9.49 6.41
N LYS A 80 4.12 10.22 6.73
CA LYS A 80 3.20 9.92 7.84
C LYS A 80 2.39 8.63 7.64
N ALA A 81 2.32 8.12 6.41
CA ALA A 81 1.63 6.88 6.08
C ALA A 81 2.55 5.65 6.19
N LEU A 82 3.85 5.84 6.44
CA LEU A 82 4.83 4.77 6.44
C LEU A 82 4.97 4.16 7.84
N PRO A 83 5.19 2.83 7.95
CA PRO A 83 5.49 2.18 9.23
C PRO A 83 6.77 2.73 9.86
N GLU A 84 6.74 3.01 11.17
CA GLU A 84 7.91 3.44 11.93
C GLU A 84 8.98 2.34 11.98
N GLU A 85 8.55 1.07 12.02
CA GLU A 85 9.42 -0.10 12.00
C GLU A 85 10.29 -0.15 10.74
N CYS A 86 9.75 0.26 9.59
CA CYS A 86 10.50 0.33 8.34
C CYS A 86 11.37 1.59 8.29
N THR A 87 10.81 2.76 8.60
CA THR A 87 11.53 4.05 8.46
C THR A 87 12.66 4.22 9.47
N SER A 88 12.65 3.50 10.60
CA SER A 88 13.76 3.44 11.54
C SER A 88 14.97 2.65 11.04
N ARG A 89 14.78 1.76 10.05
CA ARG A 89 15.83 0.88 9.50
C ARG A 89 16.40 1.35 8.17
N MET A 90 15.63 2.10 7.39
CA MET A 90 16.00 2.53 6.05
C MET A 90 15.41 3.89 5.68
N SER A 91 15.88 4.48 4.58
CA SER A 91 15.33 5.76 4.10
C SER A 91 13.82 5.68 3.82
N PRO A 92 13.01 6.67 4.21
CA PRO A 92 11.55 6.56 4.14
C PRO A 92 10.98 6.23 2.75
N TYR A 93 11.57 6.74 1.67
CA TYR A 93 11.09 6.41 0.31
C TYR A 93 11.15 4.91 0.00
N LEU A 94 12.07 4.16 0.63
CA LEU A 94 12.17 2.70 0.45
C LEU A 94 10.98 1.97 1.08
N CYS A 95 10.31 2.57 2.06
CA CYS A 95 9.15 1.99 2.72
C CYS A 95 7.84 2.11 1.92
N PHE A 96 7.86 2.76 0.75
CA PHE A 96 6.74 2.67 -0.19
C PHE A 96 6.75 1.37 -1.01
N PHE A 97 7.90 0.68 -1.06
CA PHE A 97 8.03 -0.58 -1.76
C PHE A 97 7.52 -1.73 -0.89
N PRO A 98 6.53 -2.54 -1.35
CA PRO A 98 5.92 -3.58 -0.53
C PRO A 98 6.90 -4.60 0.03
N GLN A 99 7.98 -4.94 -0.69
CA GLN A 99 9.01 -5.87 -0.20
C GLN A 99 9.68 -5.43 1.12
N ASN A 100 9.68 -4.13 1.42
CA ASN A 100 10.31 -3.58 2.61
C ASN A 100 9.34 -3.40 3.79
N VAL A 101 8.02 -3.44 3.54
CA VAL A 101 7.00 -3.20 4.57
C VAL A 101 6.07 -4.39 4.80
N GLN A 102 5.99 -5.34 3.87
CA GLN A 102 5.04 -6.45 3.95
C GLN A 102 5.21 -7.31 5.22
N GLU A 103 6.43 -7.40 5.77
CA GLU A 103 6.68 -8.12 7.02
C GLU A 103 6.07 -7.45 8.26
N HIS A 104 5.70 -6.17 8.15
CA HIS A 104 5.12 -5.38 9.25
C HIS A 104 3.59 -5.31 9.19
N ILE A 105 2.97 -5.78 8.10
CA ILE A 105 1.52 -5.77 7.93
C ILE A 105 0.91 -6.92 8.73
N LYS A 106 0.06 -6.58 9.71
CA LYS A 106 -0.59 -7.57 10.60
C LYS A 106 -1.84 -8.16 9.96
N THR A 107 -2.57 -7.36 9.21
CA THR A 107 -3.85 -7.74 8.58
C THR A 107 -3.59 -8.55 7.31
N PRO A 108 -4.28 -9.68 7.09
CA PRO A 108 -4.05 -10.50 5.91
C PRO A 108 -4.22 -9.73 4.60
N ILE A 109 -3.13 -9.61 3.85
CA ILE A 109 -3.07 -8.93 2.55
C ILE A 109 -2.72 -9.94 1.45
N PHE A 110 -3.39 -9.80 0.31
CA PHE A 110 -3.05 -10.51 -0.92
C PHE A 110 -2.44 -9.52 -1.92
N PHE A 111 -1.29 -9.85 -2.48
CA PHE A 111 -0.67 -9.08 -3.56
C PHE A 111 -0.95 -9.76 -4.88
N LEU A 112 -1.69 -9.08 -5.75
CA LEU A 112 -1.93 -9.49 -7.12
C LEU A 112 -1.09 -8.58 -8.03
N MET A 113 -0.07 -9.14 -8.68
CA MET A 113 0.83 -8.38 -9.55
C MET A 113 1.17 -9.19 -10.80
N SER A 114 1.09 -8.55 -11.97
CA SER A 114 1.56 -9.15 -13.21
C SER A 114 3.09 -9.20 -13.23
N ALA A 115 3.66 -10.32 -13.69
CA ALA A 115 5.10 -10.43 -13.91
C ALA A 115 5.62 -9.41 -14.94
N PHE A 116 4.74 -8.95 -15.84
CA PHE A 116 4.99 -7.94 -16.85
C PHE A 116 3.96 -6.82 -16.68
N ASP A 117 3.89 -6.26 -15.47
CA ASP A 117 2.99 -5.15 -15.23
C ASP A 117 3.32 -3.98 -16.14
N THR A 118 2.27 -3.49 -16.79
CA THR A 118 2.40 -2.49 -17.82
C THR A 118 2.86 -1.17 -17.25
N VAL A 119 2.56 -0.78 -16.00
CA VAL A 119 3.07 0.47 -15.40
C VAL A 119 4.53 0.30 -14.96
N GLN A 120 4.88 -0.87 -14.42
CA GLN A 120 6.27 -1.22 -14.10
C GLN A 120 7.15 -1.29 -15.37
N GLY A 121 6.56 -1.66 -16.52
CA GLY A 121 7.22 -1.85 -17.81
C GLY A 121 7.03 -0.74 -18.86
N MET A 122 6.00 0.13 -18.77
CA MET A 122 5.65 1.20 -19.75
C MET A 122 6.59 2.39 -19.72
N ILE A 123 7.68 2.32 -18.96
CA ILE A 123 8.88 3.07 -19.30
C ILE A 123 9.65 2.26 -20.36
N GLN A 124 9.04 2.12 -21.52
CA GLN A 124 9.62 1.65 -22.78
C GLN A 124 9.29 2.67 -23.86
#